data_AF-A0A8I1TKW9-F1
#
_entry.id   AF-A0A8I1TKW9-F1
#
_cell.length_a   1.000
_cell.length_b   1.000
_cell.length_c   1.000
_cell.angle_alpha   90.00
_cell.angle_beta   90.00
_cell.angle_gamma   90.00
#
_symmetry.space_group_name_H-M   'P 1'
#
loop_
_entity.id
_entity.type
_entity.pdbx_description
1 polymer ?
#
loop_
_entity_poly.entity_id
_entity_poly.type
_entity_poly.pdbx_seq_one_letter_code
_entity_poly.pdbx_strand_id
1 'polypeptide(L)'
;MRWSVGLEAQGDRLVTHDEIVELADAVAPHGGIASGIGTDRYGAQIIVVASTHDEAVERGTATFRAAAATAGLPEFPIVRAEAVSEADDDLAWEA
;
A
#
# COMPACT_ATOMS: atom_id res chain seq x y z
N MET A 1 -3.30 17.47 1.31
CA MET A 1 -3.97 16.86 0.13
C MET A 1 -4.07 15.37 0.38
N ARG A 2 -5.06 14.66 -0.17
CA ARG A 2 -5.05 13.19 -0.08
C ARG A 2 -4.26 12.62 -1.26
N TRP A 3 -3.57 11.54 -0.95
CA TRP A 3 -2.74 10.82 -1.89
C TRP A 3 -3.14 9.35 -1.83
N SER A 4 -3.34 8.77 -3.00
CA SER A 4 -3.41 7.34 -3.18
C SER A 4 -2.00 6.81 -3.33
N VAL A 5 -1.54 6.01 -2.37
CA VAL A 5 -0.19 5.42 -2.37
C VAL A 5 -0.29 3.93 -2.61
N GLY A 6 0.32 3.46 -3.69
CA GLY A 6 0.46 2.05 -4.03
C GLY A 6 1.81 1.53 -3.57
N LEU A 7 1.81 0.46 -2.78
CA LEU A 7 3.01 -0.19 -2.25
C LEU A 7 3.01 -1.68 -2.55
N GLU A 8 4.19 -2.22 -2.83
CA GLU A 8 4.42 -3.66 -3.00
C GLU A 8 5.73 -4.08 -2.34
N ALA A 9 5.67 -5.17 -1.58
CA ALA A 9 6.85 -5.85 -1.06
C ALA A 9 6.95 -7.26 -1.65
N GLN A 10 8.18 -7.70 -1.90
CA GLN A 10 8.48 -9.00 -2.50
C GLN A 10 9.48 -9.76 -1.64
N GLY A 11 9.24 -11.05 -1.43
CA GLY A 11 10.13 -11.92 -0.67
C GLY A 11 10.42 -13.25 -1.34
N ASP A 12 10.91 -14.20 -0.54
CA ASP A 12 11.36 -15.52 -0.98
C ASP A 12 10.33 -16.65 -0.75
N ARG A 13 9.13 -16.31 -0.28
CA ARG A 13 8.03 -17.28 -0.10
C ARG A 13 6.71 -16.75 -0.61
N LEU A 14 5.79 -17.69 -0.86
CA LEU A 14 4.41 -17.37 -1.20
C LEU A 14 3.68 -16.78 0.01
N VAL A 15 2.80 -15.83 -0.29
CA VAL A 15 1.84 -15.25 0.65
C VAL A 15 0.51 -15.99 0.53
N THR A 16 -0.02 -16.41 1.66
CA THR A 16 -1.27 -17.17 1.74
C THR A 16 -2.49 -16.25 1.62
N HIS A 17 -3.65 -16.84 1.34
CA HIS A 17 -4.89 -16.09 1.27
C HIS A 17 -5.26 -15.43 2.61
N ASP A 18 -5.06 -16.17 3.71
CA ASP A 18 -5.34 -15.70 5.08
C ASP A 18 -4.49 -14.48 5.43
N GLU A 19 -3.19 -14.52 5.14
CA GLU A 19 -2.29 -13.38 5.35
C GLU A 19 -2.70 -12.12 4.55
N ILE A 20 -3.23 -12.28 3.34
CA ILE A 20 -3.75 -11.14 2.57
C ILE A 20 -5.07 -10.63 3.13
N VAL A 21 -5.92 -11.50 3.67
CA VAL A 21 -7.16 -11.07 4.35
C VAL A 21 -6.83 -10.25 5.59
N GLU A 22 -5.86 -10.69 6.40
CA GLU A 22 -5.37 -9.92 7.56
C GLU A 22 -4.76 -8.58 7.12
N LEU A 23 -4.01 -8.55 6.02
CA LEU A 23 -3.50 -7.30 5.45
C LEU A 23 -4.65 -6.39 5.01
N ALA A 24 -5.71 -6.93 4.39
CA ALA A 24 -6.88 -6.17 3.97
C ALA A 24 -7.58 -5.51 5.15
N ASP A 25 -7.75 -6.23 6.27
CA ASP A 25 -8.31 -5.66 7.51
C ASP A 25 -7.41 -4.56 8.07
N ALA A 26 -6.09 -4.80 8.12
CA ALA A 26 -5.13 -3.84 8.64
C ALA A 26 -5.04 -2.53 7.84
N VAL A 27 -5.28 -2.57 6.52
CA VAL A 27 -5.28 -1.36 5.67
C VAL A 27 -6.65 -0.69 5.52
N ALA A 28 -7.75 -1.37 5.87
CA ALA A 28 -9.11 -0.84 5.74
C ALA A 28 -9.33 0.52 6.45
N PRO A 29 -8.79 0.78 7.66
CA PRO A 29 -8.90 2.10 8.31
C PRO A 29 -8.28 3.25 7.52
N HIS A 30 -7.36 2.93 6.61
CA HIS A 30 -6.66 3.88 5.73
C HIS A 30 -7.31 3.97 4.34
N GLY A 31 -8.55 3.47 4.18
CA GLY A 31 -9.23 3.38 2.88
C GLY A 31 -8.50 2.45 1.91
N GLY A 32 -7.77 1.47 2.44
CA GLY A 32 -6.85 0.66 1.67
C GLY A 32 -7.46 -0.61 1.09
N ILE A 33 -6.78 -1.13 0.07
CA ILE A 33 -7.09 -2.40 -0.59
C ILE A 33 -5.81 -3.21 -0.67
N ALA A 34 -5.81 -4.43 -0.11
CA ALA A 34 -4.68 -5.35 -0.17
C ALA A 34 -4.67 -6.19 -1.46
N SER A 35 -3.48 -6.62 -1.88
CA SER A 35 -3.26 -7.46 -3.06
C SER A 35 -2.09 -8.44 -2.85
N GLY A 36 -1.96 -9.44 -3.73
CA GLY A 36 -0.84 -10.41 -3.68
C GLY A 36 -1.20 -11.86 -3.31
N ILE A 37 -2.48 -12.24 -3.38
CA ILE A 37 -2.90 -13.62 -3.09
C ILE A 37 -2.21 -14.60 -4.05
N GLY A 38 -1.47 -15.57 -3.50
CA GLY A 38 -0.88 -16.66 -4.26
C GLY A 38 0.39 -16.29 -5.04
N THR A 39 1.01 -15.14 -4.73
CA THR A 39 2.28 -14.71 -5.32
C THR A 39 3.38 -14.65 -4.25
N ASP A 40 4.61 -14.36 -4.66
CA ASP A 40 5.76 -14.05 -3.78
C ASP A 40 5.76 -12.58 -3.30
N ARG A 41 4.61 -11.91 -3.42
CA ARG A 41 4.45 -10.47 -3.18
C ARG A 41 3.20 -10.22 -2.37
N TYR A 42 3.23 -9.19 -1.54
CA TYR A 42 2.02 -8.58 -0.98
C TYR A 42 2.09 -7.07 -1.18
N GLY A 43 0.94 -6.46 -1.44
CA GLY A 43 0.83 -5.05 -1.70
C GLY A 43 -0.42 -4.46 -1.11
N ALA A 44 -0.45 -3.13 -1.07
CA ALA A 44 -1.66 -2.40 -0.74
C ALA A 44 -1.68 -1.05 -1.45
N GLN A 45 -2.87 -0.63 -1.84
CA GLN A 45 -3.16 0.78 -2.10
C GLN A 45 -3.77 1.36 -0.83
N ILE A 46 -3.31 2.53 -0.37
CA ILE A 46 -3.81 3.21 0.84
C ILE A 46 -3.93 4.71 0.62
N ILE A 47 -4.82 5.36 1.38
CA ILE A 47 -5.00 6.80 1.35
C ILE A 47 -4.25 7.45 2.51
N VAL A 48 -3.39 8.43 2.20
CA VAL A 48 -2.69 9.24 3.21
C VAL A 48 -2.92 10.73 3.00
N VAL A 49 -2.82 11.50 4.08
CA VAL A 49 -2.83 12.96 4.02
C VAL A 49 -1.39 13.45 4.11
N ALA A 50 -0.95 14.18 3.09
CA ALA A 50 0.39 14.74 2.99
C ALA A 50 0.39 16.06 2.20
N SER A 51 1.45 16.84 2.38
CA SER A 51 1.67 18.14 1.72
C SER A 51 2.45 17.99 0.42
N THR A 52 3.29 16.96 0.31
CA THR A 52 4.13 16.67 -0.87
C THR A 52 4.04 15.20 -1.27
N HIS A 53 4.47 14.90 -2.49
CA HIS A 53 4.60 13.52 -2.99
C HIS A 53 5.54 12.69 -2.11
N ASP A 54 6.72 13.23 -1.77
CA ASP A 54 7.70 12.50 -0.94
C ASP A 54 7.17 12.21 0.46
N GLU A 55 6.46 13.17 1.08
CA GLU A 55 5.79 12.95 2.37
C GLU A 55 4.70 11.88 2.25
N ALA A 56 3.95 11.86 1.14
CA ALA A 56 2.95 10.84 0.88
C ALA A 56 3.57 9.44 0.78
N VAL A 57 4.67 9.30 0.03
CA VAL A 57 5.40 8.03 -0.09
C VAL A 57 5.96 7.59 1.25
N GLU A 58 6.57 8.49 2.03
CA GLU A 58 7.11 8.17 3.36
C GLU A 58 6.00 7.69 4.31
N ARG A 59 4.90 8.44 4.40
CA ARG A 59 3.75 8.09 5.25
C ARG A 59 3.06 6.81 4.81
N GLY A 60 2.90 6.62 3.50
CA GLY A 60 2.33 5.41 2.93
C GLY A 60 3.21 4.19 3.25
N THR A 61 4.53 4.33 3.10
CA THR A 61 5.51 3.30 3.44
C THR A 61 5.43 2.90 4.91
N ALA A 62 5.39 3.88 5.82
CA ALA A 62 5.28 3.63 7.25
C ALA A 62 3.96 2.93 7.61
N THR A 63 2.85 3.38 7.03
CA THR A 63 1.51 2.81 7.26
C THR A 63 1.44 1.37 6.74
N PHE A 64 1.93 1.12 5.53
CA PHE A 64 1.97 -0.22 4.94
C PHE A 64 2.82 -1.20 5.76
N ARG A 65 3.99 -0.77 6.24
CA ARG A 65 4.82 -1.61 7.13
C ARG A 65 4.11 -1.93 8.45
N ALA A 66 3.45 -0.95 9.05
CA ALA A 66 2.68 -1.17 10.27
C ALA A 66 1.53 -2.17 10.03
N ALA A 67 0.78 -2.00 8.94
CA ALA A 67 -0.31 -2.91 8.57
C ALA A 67 0.20 -4.34 8.29
N ALA A 68 1.30 -4.47 7.54
CA ALA A 68 1.93 -5.76 7.28
C ALA A 68 2.38 -6.45 8.59
N ALA A 69 2.98 -5.70 9.52
CA ALA A 69 3.35 -6.22 10.83
C ALA A 69 2.12 -6.64 11.66
N THR A 70 1.04 -5.87 11.62
CA THR A 70 -0.24 -6.23 12.27
C THR A 70 -0.83 -7.50 11.69
N ALA A 71 -0.75 -7.69 10.36
CA ALA A 71 -1.20 -8.88 9.66
C ALA A 71 -0.28 -10.11 9.85
N GLY A 72 0.83 -9.98 10.59
CA GLY A 72 1.81 -11.04 10.78
C GLY A 72 2.66 -11.36 9.54
N LEU A 73 2.66 -10.46 8.54
CA LEU A 73 3.47 -10.61 7.34
C LEU A 73 4.96 -10.37 7.63
N PRO A 74 5.86 -11.09 6.94
CA PRO A 74 7.30 -10.91 7.06
C PRO A 74 7.71 -9.55 6.47
N GLU A 75 8.75 -8.94 7.03
CA GLU A 75 9.27 -7.64 6.56
C GLU A 75 10.04 -7.78 5.24
N PHE A 76 9.30 -7.96 4.14
CA PHE A 76 9.88 -8.03 2.81
C PHE A 76 10.36 -6.65 2.31
N PRO A 77 11.41 -6.61 1.47
CA PRO A 77 11.82 -5.39 0.79
C PRO A 77 10.68 -4.80 -0.05
N ILE A 78 10.46 -3.49 0.11
CA ILE A 78 9.53 -2.75 -0.74
C ILE A 78 10.19 -2.56 -2.10
N VAL A 79 9.56 -3.09 -3.14
CA VAL A 79 10.04 -3.07 -4.53
C VAL A 79 9.31 -2.04 -5.39
N ARG A 80 8.15 -1.55 -4.93
CA ARG A 80 7.36 -0.50 -5.58
C ARG A 80 6.73 0.41 -4.54
N ALA A 81 6.84 1.72 -4.77
CA ALA A 81 6.15 2.75 -4.02
C ALA A 81 5.83 3.93 -4.95
N GLU A 82 4.55 4.21 -5.13
CA GLU A 82 4.06 5.29 -6.00
C GLU A 82 2.95 6.06 -5.30
N ALA A 83 2.92 7.38 -5.45
CA ALA A 83 1.87 8.22 -4.89
C ALA A 83 1.22 9.07 -6.00
N VAL A 84 -0.11 9.02 -6.07
CA VAL A 84 -0.92 9.84 -6.98
C VAL A 84 -1.79 10.76 -6.14
N SER A 85 -1.78 12.06 -6.43
CA SER A 85 -2.60 13.04 -5.71
C SER A 85 -4.01 13.07 -6.29
N GLU A 86 -5.03 13.39 -5.47
CA GLU A 86 -6.38 13.64 -5.98
C GLU A 86 -6.41 14.76 -7.05
N ALA A 87 -5.44 15.68 -7.03
CA ALA A 87 -5.34 16.75 -8.02
C ALA A 87 -4.75 16.30 -9.37
N ASP A 88 -3.95 15.24 -9.38
CA ASP A 88 -3.43 14.61 -10.62
C ASP A 88 -4.49 13.70 -11.27
N ASP A 89 -5.35 13.06 -10.46
CA ASP A 89 -6.38 12.13 -10.94
C ASP A 89 -7.47 12.85 -11.75
N ASP A 90 -7.88 14.06 -11.33
CA ASP A 90 -8.88 14.88 -12.05
C ASP A 90 -8.40 15.30 -13.46
N LEU A 91 -7.09 15.48 -13.67
CA LEU A 91 -6.50 15.87 -14.96
C LEU A 91 -6.43 14.73 -15.99
N ALA A 92 -6.51 13.47 -15.56
CA ALA A 92 -6.39 12.30 -16.45
C ALA A 92 -7.65 12.04 -17.31
N TRP A 93 -8.80 12.62 -16.93
CA TRP A 93 -10.09 12.43 -17.60
C TRP A 93 -10.48 13.59 -18.54
N GLU A 94 -9.65 14.64 -18.63
CA GLU A 94 -9.87 15.80 -19.50
C GLU A 94 -8.94 15.85 -20.73
N ALA A 95 -8.16 14.79 -20.98
CA ALA A 95 -7.15 14.71 -22.05
C ALA A 95 -7.56 13.83 -23.25
#